data_AF-A0A7K4FPW3-F1
#
_entry.id   AF-A0A7K4FPW3-F1
#
_cell.length_a   1.000
_cell.length_b   1.000
_cell.length_c   1.000
_cell.angle_alpha   90.00
_cell.angle_beta   90.00
_cell.angle_gamma   90.00
#
_symmetry.space_group_name_H-M   'P 1'
#
loop_
_entity.id
_entity.type
_entity.pdbx_description
1 polymer ?
#
loop_
_entity_poly.entity_id
_entity_poly.type
_entity_poly.pdbx_seq_one_letter_code
_entity_poly.pdbx_strand_id
1 'polypeptide(L)'
;MEKELEEIRSSLLNELNKIQSVDGYPYAGYPRFMELFGRDSLISSLQLSYLYPDFLKHSLEVLSKYQGNSYNIATGEEPGKILHELSNSNTYISNPDKESWVVLNKPIFFSVDSTPLFIISAILFMKKHSEMYLSSIIKSIEKAVIWLLNKSESTGFLTYNTTEIHNKLASMGWMDGSWDLYSKLSGDIALIEVQAYTYEALRLFNEIFPFSKLHKIIDDKLSYLRNNINKFFWIDSIKYYSPAISISNGTINALKNITSGPGHLLITDIIDSHKKKMVVETLFGKNMMTSYGIRTVATNDNIFNPFKYQTGSIWPNDNWIIMEGLKRSG
;
A
#
# COMPACT_ATOMS: atom_id res chain seq x y z
N MET A 1 -22.48 -23.14 22.56
CA MET A 1 -22.60 -22.01 21.61
C MET A 1 -22.23 -20.67 22.26
N GLU A 2 -22.97 -20.12 23.22
CA GLU A 2 -22.62 -18.81 23.82
C GLU A 2 -21.26 -18.81 24.55
N LYS A 3 -21.03 -19.79 25.44
CA LYS A 3 -19.74 -20.01 26.10
C LYS A 3 -18.57 -20.23 25.12
N GLU A 4 -18.84 -20.92 24.02
CA GLU A 4 -17.85 -21.22 22.98
C GLU A 4 -17.49 -19.97 22.16
N LEU A 5 -18.47 -19.11 21.88
CA LEU A 5 -18.25 -17.80 21.27
C LEU A 5 -17.48 -16.86 22.20
N GLU A 6 -17.74 -16.89 23.50
CA GLU A 6 -16.96 -16.14 24.50
C GLU A 6 -15.51 -16.61 24.57
N GLU A 7 -15.27 -17.94 24.54
CA GLU A 7 -13.93 -18.51 24.51
C GLU A 7 -13.16 -18.11 23.23
N ILE A 8 -13.81 -18.20 22.06
CA ILE A 8 -13.22 -17.74 20.78
C ILE A 8 -12.90 -16.24 20.85
N ARG A 9 -13.85 -15.43 21.33
CA ARG A 9 -13.63 -13.98 21.47
C ARG A 9 -12.45 -13.71 22.40
N SER A 10 -12.42 -14.31 23.58
CA SER A 10 -11.33 -14.13 24.54
C SER A 10 -9.97 -14.55 23.96
N SER A 11 -9.93 -15.63 23.18
CA SER A 11 -8.71 -16.07 22.49
C SER A 11 -8.23 -15.01 21.48
N LEU A 12 -9.14 -14.47 20.66
CA LEU A 12 -8.81 -13.43 19.69
C LEU A 12 -8.32 -12.15 20.37
N LEU A 13 -8.96 -11.69 21.45
CA LEU A 13 -8.48 -10.50 22.18
C LEU A 13 -7.08 -10.74 22.78
N ASN A 14 -6.80 -11.95 23.26
CA ASN A 14 -5.46 -12.31 23.75
C ASN A 14 -4.41 -12.33 22.63
N GLU A 15 -4.76 -12.75 21.42
CA GLU A 15 -3.85 -12.66 20.27
C GLU A 15 -3.52 -11.21 19.90
N LEU A 16 -4.49 -10.30 19.99
CA LEU A 16 -4.26 -8.87 19.76
C LEU A 16 -3.25 -8.29 20.76
N ASN A 17 -3.32 -8.70 22.04
CA ASN A 17 -2.33 -8.30 23.03
C ASN A 17 -0.91 -8.80 22.72
N LYS A 18 -0.76 -9.96 22.07
CA LYS A 18 0.56 -10.51 21.69
C LYS A 18 1.21 -9.76 20.53
N ILE A 19 0.41 -9.16 19.66
CA ILE A 19 0.88 -8.39 18.52
C ILE A 19 0.96 -6.89 18.83
N GLN A 20 0.49 -6.42 19.97
CA GLN A 20 0.61 -5.03 20.37
C GLN A 20 2.04 -4.72 20.83
N SER A 21 2.64 -3.68 20.25
CA SER A 21 3.94 -3.18 20.66
C SER A 21 3.87 -2.37 21.96
N VAL A 22 5.02 -2.08 22.54
CA VAL A 22 5.13 -1.21 23.72
C VAL A 22 4.61 0.22 23.46
N ASP A 23 4.68 0.69 22.20
CA ASP A 23 4.15 1.98 21.77
C ASP A 23 2.69 1.88 21.29
N GLY A 24 2.06 0.71 21.41
CA GLY A 24 0.63 0.50 21.17
C GLY A 24 0.20 0.25 19.72
N TYR A 25 1.12 0.27 18.75
CA TYR A 25 0.87 -0.14 17.36
C TYR A 25 0.91 -1.66 17.21
N PRO A 26 0.22 -2.27 16.23
CA PRO A 26 0.34 -3.70 15.96
C PRO A 26 1.64 -4.00 15.21
N TYR A 27 2.39 -4.99 15.68
CA TYR A 27 3.50 -5.58 14.93
C TYR A 27 3.04 -6.20 13.61
N ALA A 28 3.91 -6.19 12.60
CA ALA A 28 3.60 -6.69 11.26
C ALA A 28 3.32 -8.20 11.22
N GLY A 29 3.96 -8.98 12.08
CA GLY A 29 3.65 -10.41 12.18
C GLY A 29 4.38 -11.14 13.30
N TYR A 30 3.65 -11.93 14.08
CA TYR A 30 4.24 -12.80 15.11
C TYR A 30 4.59 -14.20 14.55
N PRO A 31 5.74 -14.80 14.92
CA PRO A 31 6.85 -14.23 15.70
C PRO A 31 7.95 -13.60 14.83
N ARG A 32 7.83 -13.63 13.49
CA ARG A 32 8.95 -13.35 12.57
C ARG A 32 9.16 -11.87 12.25
N PHE A 33 8.12 -11.06 12.27
CA PHE A 33 8.10 -9.65 11.90
C PHE A 33 7.57 -8.80 13.07
N MET A 34 8.14 -9.01 14.25
CA MET A 34 7.79 -8.26 15.47
C MET A 34 8.42 -6.86 15.50
N GLU A 35 8.21 -6.10 14.42
CA GLU A 35 8.76 -4.77 14.20
C GLU A 35 7.70 -3.82 13.65
N LEU A 36 7.99 -2.52 13.64
CA LEU A 36 7.11 -1.52 13.05
C LEU A 36 7.26 -1.56 11.53
N PHE A 37 6.20 -1.95 10.82
CA PHE A 37 6.10 -1.76 9.37
C PHE A 37 5.00 -0.76 9.07
N GLY A 38 5.30 0.28 8.29
CA GLY A 38 4.39 1.40 8.05
C GLY A 38 3.07 0.94 7.41
N ARG A 39 3.16 0.35 6.22
CA ARG A 39 2.02 -0.22 5.49
C ARG A 39 1.21 -1.19 6.34
N ASP A 40 1.87 -2.17 6.93
CA ASP A 40 1.23 -3.28 7.64
C ASP A 40 0.50 -2.80 8.89
N SER A 41 1.11 -1.87 9.64
CA SER A 41 0.49 -1.26 10.82
C SER A 41 -0.74 -0.45 10.43
N LEU A 42 -0.68 0.32 9.34
CA LEU A 42 -1.80 1.12 8.85
C LEU A 42 -2.96 0.25 8.37
N ILE A 43 -2.70 -0.74 7.51
CA ILE A 43 -3.74 -1.61 6.96
C ILE A 43 -4.39 -2.45 8.08
N SER A 44 -3.59 -3.07 8.94
CA SER A 44 -4.12 -3.90 10.04
C SER A 44 -4.92 -3.05 11.03
N SER A 45 -4.46 -1.84 11.32
CA SER A 45 -5.20 -0.91 12.19
C SER A 45 -6.49 -0.41 11.55
N LEU A 46 -6.54 -0.20 10.23
CA LEU A 46 -7.78 0.13 9.52
C LEU A 46 -8.79 -1.01 9.59
N GLN A 47 -8.34 -2.25 9.36
CA GLN A 47 -9.15 -3.47 9.50
C GLN A 47 -9.75 -3.59 10.91
N LEU A 48 -8.97 -3.25 11.93
CA LEU A 48 -9.36 -3.34 13.32
C LEU A 48 -10.04 -2.08 13.86
N SER A 49 -10.14 -0.99 13.09
CA SER A 49 -10.56 0.34 13.57
C SER A 49 -11.97 0.38 14.20
N TYR A 50 -12.83 -0.60 13.91
CA TYR A 50 -14.13 -0.75 14.57
C TYR A 50 -14.02 -1.35 15.97
N LEU A 51 -13.10 -2.29 16.18
CA LEU A 51 -12.93 -3.05 17.42
C LEU A 51 -11.84 -2.44 18.33
N TYR A 52 -10.75 -1.94 17.73
CA TYR A 52 -9.54 -1.46 18.39
C TYR A 52 -9.03 -0.17 17.72
N PRO A 53 -9.74 0.95 17.89
CA PRO A 53 -9.35 2.22 17.27
C PRO A 53 -7.99 2.75 17.74
N ASP A 54 -7.55 2.36 18.93
CA ASP A 54 -6.27 2.78 19.51
C ASP A 54 -5.05 2.29 18.70
N PHE A 55 -5.13 1.14 18.04
CA PHE A 55 -4.05 0.68 17.16
C PHE A 55 -3.78 1.67 16.04
N LEU A 56 -4.84 2.20 15.44
CA LEU A 56 -4.70 3.19 14.36
C LEU A 56 -4.14 4.49 14.90
N LYS A 57 -4.62 4.96 16.05
CA LYS A 57 -4.09 6.15 16.70
C LYS A 57 -2.59 6.03 16.96
N HIS A 58 -2.15 4.97 17.65
CA HIS A 58 -0.75 4.78 18.00
C HIS A 58 0.14 4.57 16.77
N SER A 59 -0.37 3.87 15.74
CA SER A 59 0.31 3.71 14.45
C SER A 59 0.54 5.06 13.77
N LEU A 60 -0.47 5.93 13.74
CA LEU A 60 -0.33 7.27 13.18
C LEU A 60 0.68 8.11 13.97
N GLU A 61 0.62 8.10 15.31
CA GLU A 61 1.53 8.84 16.17
C GLU A 61 3.00 8.40 16.00
N VAL A 62 3.26 7.09 16.01
CA VAL A 62 4.62 6.57 15.86
C VAL A 62 5.18 6.81 14.44
N LEU A 63 4.36 6.64 13.40
CA LEU A 63 4.78 6.90 12.02
C LEU A 63 5.02 8.39 11.76
N SER A 64 4.23 9.26 12.39
CA SER A 64 4.49 10.72 12.40
C SER A 64 5.83 11.06 13.03
N LYS A 65 6.17 10.43 14.17
CA LYS A 65 7.43 10.65 14.89
C LYS A 65 8.65 10.29 14.04
N TYR A 66 8.57 9.21 13.27
CA TYR A 66 9.65 8.72 12.41
C TYR A 66 9.50 9.13 10.93
N GLN A 67 8.62 10.08 10.61
CA GLN A 67 8.48 10.60 9.26
C GLN A 67 9.81 11.18 8.76
N GLY A 68 10.16 10.88 7.52
CA GLY A 68 11.40 11.34 6.89
C GLY A 68 11.52 12.86 6.94
N ASN A 69 12.71 13.36 7.24
CA ASN A 69 13.00 14.79 7.35
C ASN A 69 14.24 15.21 6.55
N SER A 70 15.00 14.25 6.02
CA SER A 70 16.21 14.47 5.25
C SER A 70 16.23 13.58 4.00
N TYR A 71 17.14 13.86 3.08
CA TYR A 71 17.39 12.97 1.94
C TYR A 71 18.52 12.01 2.30
N ASN A 72 18.24 10.71 2.31
CA ASN A 72 19.24 9.68 2.55
C ASN A 72 19.02 8.48 1.62
N ILE A 73 19.91 8.33 0.63
CA ILE A 73 19.83 7.27 -0.38
C ILE A 73 19.92 5.88 0.27
N ALA A 74 20.76 5.69 1.29
CA ALA A 74 21.01 4.37 1.88
C ALA A 74 19.80 3.78 2.61
N THR A 75 18.95 4.64 3.17
CA THR A 75 17.70 4.28 3.83
C THR A 75 16.46 4.54 2.96
N GLY A 76 16.62 5.21 1.82
CA GLY A 76 15.52 5.68 0.96
C GLY A 76 14.71 6.83 1.57
N GLU A 77 15.25 7.52 2.58
CA GLU A 77 14.57 8.60 3.29
C GLU A 77 14.43 9.82 2.37
N GLU A 78 13.23 10.39 2.39
CA GLU A 78 12.91 11.66 1.74
C GLU A 78 12.02 12.48 2.68
N PRO A 79 12.10 13.83 2.68
CA PRO A 79 11.26 14.67 3.52
C PRO A 79 9.76 14.43 3.27
N GLY A 80 9.03 14.08 4.33
CA GLY A 80 7.59 13.80 4.29
C GLY A 80 7.21 12.34 4.04
N LYS A 81 8.16 11.49 3.62
CA LYS A 81 7.93 10.06 3.37
C LYS A 81 7.71 9.29 4.68
N ILE A 82 6.84 8.28 4.64
CA ILE A 82 6.60 7.37 5.77
C ILE A 82 7.41 6.09 5.56
N LEU A 83 8.00 5.58 6.66
CA LEU A 83 8.87 4.42 6.63
C LEU A 83 8.18 3.16 6.10
N HIS A 84 8.98 2.30 5.50
CA HIS A 84 8.64 0.91 5.24
C HIS A 84 8.72 0.10 6.54
N GLU A 85 9.87 0.15 7.21
CA GLU A 85 10.14 -0.60 8.42
C GLU A 85 11.04 0.16 9.40
N LEU A 86 10.88 -0.11 10.69
CA LEU A 86 11.82 0.25 11.75
C LEU A 86 11.96 -0.96 12.66
N SER A 87 13.17 -1.52 12.69
CA SER A 87 13.49 -2.60 13.60
C SER A 87 14.12 -2.09 14.88
N ASN A 88 13.73 -2.71 15.98
CA ASN A 88 14.28 -2.49 17.31
C ASN A 88 15.54 -3.33 17.58
N SER A 89 15.98 -4.14 16.61
CA SER A 89 17.14 -5.02 16.73
C SER A 89 18.17 -4.78 15.61
N ASN A 90 19.46 -4.89 15.95
CA ASN A 90 20.54 -4.90 14.95
C ASN A 90 20.80 -6.36 14.54
N THR A 91 19.82 -7.03 13.91
CA THR A 91 19.98 -8.42 13.47
C THR A 91 20.39 -8.51 12.01
N TYR A 92 21.46 -9.24 11.75
CA TYR A 92 21.80 -9.69 10.41
C TYR A 92 20.95 -10.93 10.10
N ILE A 93 19.93 -10.80 9.25
CA ILE A 93 19.19 -11.97 8.78
C ILE A 93 19.94 -12.50 7.55
N SER A 94 20.89 -13.40 7.79
CA SER A 94 21.50 -14.20 6.73
C SER A 94 20.49 -15.25 6.29
N ASN A 95 19.94 -15.11 5.08
CA ASN A 95 19.19 -16.18 4.45
C ASN A 95 20.10 -16.82 3.38
N PRO A 96 20.48 -18.10 3.47
CA PRO A 96 21.39 -18.72 2.51
C PRO A 96 20.88 -18.72 1.05
N ASP A 97 19.55 -18.66 0.87
CA ASP A 97 18.88 -18.76 -0.44
C ASP A 97 18.32 -17.40 -0.95
N LYS A 98 18.56 -16.30 -0.24
CA LYS A 98 18.19 -14.93 -0.64
C LYS A 98 19.33 -13.96 -0.32
N GLU A 99 19.40 -12.81 -0.96
CA GLU A 99 20.36 -11.77 -0.55
C GLU A 99 20.18 -11.44 0.94
N SER A 100 21.29 -11.39 1.68
CA SER A 100 21.31 -11.04 3.10
C SER A 100 20.72 -9.64 3.32
N TRP A 101 19.73 -9.51 4.21
CA TRP A 101 19.16 -8.22 4.58
C TRP A 101 19.78 -7.74 5.88
N VAL A 102 20.37 -6.54 5.86
CA VAL A 102 20.85 -5.87 7.08
C VAL A 102 19.67 -5.12 7.69
N VAL A 103 19.18 -5.61 8.82
CA VAL A 103 18.22 -4.90 9.64
C VAL A 103 19.00 -3.95 10.54
N LEU A 104 18.84 -2.65 10.29
CA LEU A 104 19.49 -1.58 11.06
C LEU A 104 18.50 -1.05 12.09
N ASN A 105 18.98 -0.69 13.28
CA ASN A 105 18.22 0.11 14.27
C ASN A 105 18.03 1.56 13.78
N LYS A 106 17.46 1.72 12.58
CA LYS A 106 17.19 2.97 11.88
C LYS A 106 15.97 2.79 10.97
N PRO A 107 15.14 3.82 10.76
CA PRO A 107 14.02 3.75 9.82
C PRO A 107 14.50 3.51 8.38
N ILE A 108 13.87 2.55 7.71
CA ILE A 108 14.05 2.24 6.29
C ILE A 108 12.79 2.68 5.54
N PHE A 109 12.95 3.35 4.42
CA PHE A 109 11.88 4.01 3.65
C PHE A 109 11.74 3.44 2.23
N PHE A 110 12.14 2.19 1.98
CA PHE A 110 11.93 1.50 0.70
C PHE A 110 10.48 1.04 0.53
N SER A 111 9.55 1.98 0.64
CA SER A 111 8.12 1.83 0.39
C SER A 111 7.63 3.05 -0.37
N VAL A 112 6.76 2.79 -1.37
CA VAL A 112 6.05 3.84 -2.10
C VAL A 112 4.56 3.90 -1.71
N ASP A 113 4.06 2.89 -1.02
CA ASP A 113 2.66 2.76 -0.58
C ASP A 113 2.39 3.26 0.86
N SER A 114 3.37 3.25 1.76
CA SER A 114 3.21 3.68 3.16
C SER A 114 2.72 5.13 3.28
N THR A 115 3.29 6.05 2.51
CA THR A 115 2.95 7.49 2.59
C THR A 115 1.51 7.80 2.18
N PRO A 116 0.99 7.36 1.02
CA PRO A 116 -0.42 7.57 0.69
C PRO A 116 -1.36 6.83 1.66
N LEU A 117 -1.01 5.61 2.11
CA LEU A 117 -1.80 4.89 3.12
C LEU A 117 -1.87 5.64 4.46
N PHE A 118 -0.79 6.31 4.87
CA PHE A 118 -0.75 7.11 6.08
C PHE A 118 -1.76 8.27 6.01
N ILE A 119 -1.80 8.99 4.89
CA ILE A 119 -2.75 10.10 4.68
C ILE A 119 -4.19 9.59 4.73
N ILE A 120 -4.50 8.51 3.99
CA ILE A 120 -5.84 7.90 3.99
C ILE A 120 -6.24 7.53 5.42
N SER A 121 -5.37 6.82 6.13
CA SER A 121 -5.67 6.32 7.46
C SER A 121 -5.86 7.45 8.48
N ALA A 122 -5.03 8.49 8.41
CA ALA A 122 -5.14 9.65 9.26
C ALA A 122 -6.48 10.38 9.05
N ILE A 123 -6.86 10.61 7.79
CA ILE A 123 -8.10 11.32 7.47
C ILE A 123 -9.34 10.48 7.85
N LEU A 124 -9.33 9.17 7.58
CA LEU A 124 -10.42 8.29 8.01
C LEU A 124 -10.56 8.27 9.54
N PHE A 125 -9.45 8.29 10.27
CA PHE A 125 -9.47 8.41 11.73
C PHE A 125 -10.06 9.75 12.18
N MET A 126 -9.63 10.87 11.59
CA MET A 126 -10.16 12.21 11.91
C MET A 126 -11.67 12.31 11.68
N LYS A 127 -12.17 11.78 10.55
CA LYS A 127 -13.61 11.75 10.23
C LYS A 127 -14.43 11.00 11.29
N LYS A 128 -13.85 9.99 11.94
CA LYS A 128 -14.54 9.14 12.92
C LYS A 128 -14.41 9.63 14.36
N HIS A 129 -13.27 10.21 14.74
CA HIS A 129 -12.92 10.49 16.14
C HIS A 129 -12.77 11.97 16.49
N SER A 130 -13.09 12.89 15.58
CA SER A 130 -12.86 14.34 15.64
C SER A 130 -11.40 14.77 15.46
N GLU A 131 -11.19 15.93 14.82
CA GLU A 131 -9.87 16.40 14.38
C GLU A 131 -8.92 16.74 15.55
N MET A 132 -9.46 17.12 16.71
CA MET A 132 -8.68 17.57 17.87
C MET A 132 -7.69 16.51 18.36
N TYR A 133 -8.02 15.22 18.22
CA TYR A 133 -7.20 14.10 18.66
C TYR A 133 -5.90 13.95 17.86
N LEU A 134 -5.82 14.50 16.65
CA LEU A 134 -4.65 14.39 15.78
C LEU A 134 -4.10 15.74 15.32
N SER A 135 -4.36 16.83 16.07
CA SER A 135 -3.79 18.15 15.76
C SER A 135 -2.25 18.13 15.65
N SER A 136 -1.59 17.22 16.39
CA SER A 136 -0.15 16.95 16.31
C SER A 136 0.31 16.34 14.98
N ILE A 137 -0.58 15.64 14.27
CA ILE A 137 -0.29 14.88 13.04
C ILE A 137 -0.60 15.68 11.77
N ILE A 138 -1.39 16.76 11.85
CA ILE A 138 -1.76 17.58 10.68
C ILE A 138 -0.52 18.00 9.87
N LYS A 139 0.55 18.46 10.55
CA LYS A 139 1.82 18.83 9.88
C LYS A 139 2.47 17.65 9.17
N SER A 140 2.35 16.44 9.70
CA SER A 140 2.85 15.22 9.04
C SER A 140 2.02 14.88 7.80
N ILE A 141 0.69 15.05 7.86
CA ILE A 141 -0.20 14.86 6.71
C ILE A 141 0.18 15.84 5.59
N GLU A 142 0.35 17.12 5.90
CA GLU A 142 0.76 18.14 4.92
C GLU A 142 2.11 17.81 4.27
N LYS A 143 3.11 17.41 5.06
CA LYS A 143 4.41 16.98 4.54
C LYS A 143 4.29 15.75 3.65
N ALA A 144 3.47 14.78 4.03
CA ALA A 144 3.23 13.58 3.23
C ALA A 144 2.55 13.91 1.89
N VAL A 145 1.58 14.84 1.87
CA VAL A 145 0.93 15.32 0.65
C VAL A 145 1.92 16.04 -0.25
N ILE A 146 2.75 16.93 0.31
CA ILE A 146 3.82 17.60 -0.45
C ILE A 146 4.78 16.57 -1.05
N TRP A 147 5.15 15.52 -0.29
CA TRP A 147 5.96 14.43 -0.80
C TRP A 147 5.31 13.72 -2.00
N LEU A 148 4.01 13.39 -1.92
CA LEU A 148 3.27 12.78 -3.05
C LEU A 148 3.31 13.65 -4.31
N LEU A 149 3.09 14.96 -4.16
CA LEU A 149 3.08 15.90 -5.27
C LEU A 149 4.46 16.02 -5.91
N ASN A 150 5.51 16.21 -5.11
CA ASN A 150 6.88 16.36 -5.58
C ASN A 150 7.41 15.08 -6.23
N LYS A 151 7.25 13.92 -5.58
CA LYS A 151 7.74 12.63 -6.11
C LYS A 151 7.06 12.25 -7.42
N SER A 152 5.87 12.79 -7.68
CA SER A 152 5.11 12.53 -8.90
C SER A 152 5.19 13.63 -9.96
N GLU A 153 6.04 14.64 -9.78
CA GLU A 153 6.13 15.82 -10.67
C GLU A 153 6.70 15.44 -12.04
N SER A 154 7.77 14.65 -12.07
CA SER A 154 8.50 14.30 -13.30
C SER A 154 7.72 13.38 -14.23
N THR A 155 7.04 12.38 -13.69
CA THR A 155 6.35 11.33 -14.48
C THR A 155 4.84 11.52 -14.53
N GLY A 156 4.27 12.34 -13.65
CA GLY A 156 2.84 12.43 -13.43
C GLY A 156 2.25 11.28 -12.59
N PHE A 157 3.03 10.27 -12.22
CA PHE A 157 2.63 9.14 -11.37
C PHE A 157 3.52 9.06 -10.14
N LEU A 158 3.03 8.45 -9.06
CA LEU A 158 3.91 8.15 -7.93
C LEU A 158 4.78 6.94 -8.29
N THR A 159 6.07 7.18 -8.46
CA THR A 159 7.03 6.18 -8.93
C THR A 159 8.15 5.90 -7.94
N TYR A 160 8.78 4.74 -8.09
CA TYR A 160 10.11 4.44 -7.55
C TYR A 160 11.03 3.99 -8.68
N ASN A 161 12.33 4.15 -8.49
CA ASN A 161 13.32 3.65 -9.44
C ASN A 161 13.97 2.36 -8.91
N THR A 162 14.24 1.39 -9.79
CA THR A 162 14.92 0.13 -9.41
C THR A 162 16.33 0.34 -8.87
N THR A 163 16.96 1.48 -9.16
CA THR A 163 18.26 1.84 -8.57
C THR A 163 18.14 2.28 -7.11
N GLU A 164 16.99 2.84 -6.69
CA GLU A 164 16.76 3.29 -5.31
C GLU A 164 16.70 2.13 -4.32
N ILE A 165 16.24 0.96 -4.77
CA ILE A 165 16.10 -0.22 -3.92
C ILE A 165 17.42 -0.98 -3.72
N HIS A 166 18.50 -0.72 -4.47
CA HIS A 166 19.79 -1.43 -4.35
C HIS A 166 19.67 -2.98 -4.35
N ASN A 167 18.79 -3.52 -5.21
CA ASN A 167 18.38 -4.93 -5.23
C ASN A 167 17.74 -5.43 -3.93
N LYS A 168 17.40 -4.52 -3.00
CA LYS A 168 16.86 -4.91 -1.72
C LYS A 168 15.44 -5.45 -1.80
N LEU A 169 14.63 -4.65 -2.49
CA LEU A 169 13.26 -4.91 -2.92
C LEU A 169 13.22 -5.63 -4.28
N ALA A 170 12.29 -6.55 -4.56
CA ALA A 170 11.82 -6.74 -5.94
C ALA A 170 10.97 -5.54 -6.39
N SER A 171 10.27 -4.94 -5.43
CA SER A 171 9.40 -3.78 -5.60
C SER A 171 9.33 -2.99 -4.29
N MET A 172 9.02 -1.69 -4.35
CA MET A 172 8.66 -0.88 -3.18
C MET A 172 7.16 -0.93 -2.83
N GLY A 173 6.36 -1.73 -3.56
CA GLY A 173 4.96 -2.00 -3.23
C GLY A 173 4.79 -3.19 -2.29
N TRP A 174 3.55 -3.62 -2.08
CA TRP A 174 3.24 -4.74 -1.19
C TRP A 174 3.65 -6.12 -1.74
N MET A 175 3.82 -6.24 -3.07
CA MET A 175 4.41 -7.41 -3.72
C MET A 175 5.95 -7.29 -3.84
N ASP A 176 6.58 -6.91 -2.73
CA ASP A 176 8.01 -6.59 -2.58
C ASP A 176 8.98 -7.77 -2.80
N GLY A 177 8.50 -9.02 -2.84
CA GLY A 177 9.24 -10.23 -3.14
C GLY A 177 8.96 -10.85 -4.53
N SER A 178 8.14 -10.22 -5.37
CA SER A 178 7.74 -10.72 -6.69
C SER A 178 8.76 -10.40 -7.80
N TRP A 179 9.98 -10.94 -7.68
CA TRP A 179 11.03 -10.76 -8.69
C TRP A 179 10.61 -11.21 -10.09
N ASP A 180 9.89 -12.32 -10.22
CA ASP A 180 9.42 -12.86 -11.52
C ASP A 180 8.49 -11.88 -12.26
N LEU A 181 7.82 -10.98 -11.52
CA LEU A 181 6.90 -9.99 -12.05
C LEU A 181 7.62 -8.68 -12.41
N TYR A 182 8.37 -8.11 -11.46
CA TYR A 182 8.88 -6.73 -11.59
C TYR A 182 10.30 -6.61 -12.13
N SER A 183 11.11 -7.67 -12.12
CA SER A 183 12.52 -7.63 -12.61
C SER A 183 12.67 -7.24 -14.09
N LYS A 184 11.59 -7.34 -14.87
CA LYS A 184 11.55 -6.96 -16.29
C LYS A 184 11.34 -5.47 -16.52
N LEU A 185 10.99 -4.72 -15.47
CA LEU A 185 10.79 -3.28 -15.55
C LEU A 185 12.07 -2.53 -15.21
N SER A 186 12.27 -1.40 -15.87
CA SER A 186 13.40 -0.49 -15.64
C SER A 186 12.96 0.96 -15.82
N GLY A 187 13.71 1.88 -15.22
CA GLY A 187 13.32 3.29 -15.13
C GLY A 187 12.37 3.54 -13.96
N ASP A 188 11.48 4.52 -14.12
CA ASP A 188 10.53 4.90 -13.09
C ASP A 188 9.30 3.98 -13.14
N ILE A 189 9.08 3.23 -12.07
CA ILE A 189 8.02 2.23 -11.98
C ILE A 189 6.84 2.81 -11.21
N ALA A 190 5.66 2.80 -11.84
CA ALA A 190 4.38 3.12 -11.19
C ALA A 190 3.55 1.84 -11.02
N LEU A 191 3.20 1.53 -9.76
CA LEU A 191 2.34 0.40 -9.41
C LEU A 191 0.87 0.84 -9.36
N ILE A 192 -0.04 0.02 -9.87
CA ILE A 192 -1.44 0.41 -10.05
C ILE A 192 -2.15 0.69 -8.72
N GLU A 193 -1.94 -0.15 -7.71
CA GLU A 193 -2.54 0.00 -6.38
C GLU A 193 -2.03 1.27 -5.69
N VAL A 194 -0.76 1.61 -5.87
CA VAL A 194 -0.16 2.84 -5.34
C VAL A 194 -0.78 4.07 -5.97
N GLN A 195 -1.14 4.01 -7.26
CA GLN A 195 -1.83 5.12 -7.91
C GLN A 195 -3.26 5.27 -7.37
N ALA A 196 -3.94 4.17 -7.05
CA ALA A 196 -5.24 4.20 -6.37
C ALA A 196 -5.12 4.87 -4.98
N TYR A 197 -4.11 4.49 -4.20
CA TYR A 197 -3.89 5.09 -2.87
C TYR A 197 -3.52 6.57 -2.97
N THR A 198 -2.66 6.94 -3.91
CA THR A 198 -2.26 8.33 -4.13
C THR A 198 -3.47 9.18 -4.48
N TYR A 199 -4.32 8.70 -5.37
CA TYR A 199 -5.55 9.38 -5.74
C TYR A 199 -6.49 9.57 -4.54
N GLU A 200 -6.73 8.50 -3.77
CA GLU A 200 -7.64 8.56 -2.62
C GLU A 200 -7.08 9.45 -1.50
N ALA A 201 -5.78 9.38 -1.23
CA ALA A 201 -5.10 10.23 -0.25
C ALA A 201 -5.29 11.72 -0.58
N LEU A 202 -5.04 12.10 -1.84
CA LEU A 202 -5.18 13.46 -2.33
C LEU A 202 -6.64 13.92 -2.34
N ARG A 203 -7.57 13.06 -2.77
CA ARG A 203 -9.02 13.35 -2.78
C ARG A 203 -9.54 13.61 -1.36
N LEU A 204 -9.18 12.74 -0.42
CA LEU A 204 -9.54 12.88 0.99
C LEU A 204 -8.92 14.15 1.61
N PHE A 205 -7.68 14.49 1.25
CA PHE A 205 -7.04 15.70 1.74
C PHE A 205 -7.78 16.96 1.27
N ASN A 206 -8.13 17.06 -0.02
CA ASN A 206 -8.91 18.19 -0.52
C ASN A 206 -10.31 18.27 0.10
N GLU A 207 -10.92 17.13 0.44
CA GLU A 207 -12.21 17.06 1.11
C GLU A 207 -12.15 17.64 2.54
N ILE A 208 -11.11 17.31 3.31
CA ILE A 208 -10.95 17.76 4.71
C ILE A 208 -10.31 19.15 4.83
N PHE A 209 -9.42 19.52 3.91
CA PHE A 209 -8.71 20.80 3.92
C PHE A 209 -9.05 21.66 2.69
N PRO A 210 -10.32 22.06 2.50
CA PRO A 210 -10.77 22.74 1.28
C PRO A 210 -10.13 24.10 1.04
N PHE A 211 -9.59 24.74 2.08
CA PHE A 211 -8.90 26.04 1.99
C PHE A 211 -7.36 25.91 1.93
N SER A 212 -6.83 24.70 1.77
CA SER A 212 -5.38 24.50 1.61
C SER A 212 -4.87 25.22 0.36
N LYS A 213 -3.67 25.80 0.45
CA LYS A 213 -2.97 26.39 -0.71
C LYS A 213 -2.65 25.35 -1.79
N LEU A 214 -2.67 24.06 -1.45
CA LEU A 214 -2.42 22.95 -2.36
C LEU A 214 -3.67 22.53 -3.16
N HIS A 215 -4.87 23.04 -2.80
CA HIS A 215 -6.14 22.53 -3.31
C HIS A 215 -6.19 22.47 -4.85
N LYS A 216 -5.80 23.56 -5.51
CA LYS A 216 -5.80 23.64 -6.99
C LYS A 216 -4.81 22.66 -7.64
N ILE A 217 -3.60 22.56 -7.09
CA ILE A 217 -2.56 21.61 -7.56
C ILE A 217 -3.07 20.17 -7.43
N ILE A 218 -3.75 19.88 -6.31
CA ILE A 218 -4.32 18.56 -6.05
C ILE A 218 -5.47 18.26 -7.02
N ASP A 219 -6.37 19.20 -7.30
CA ASP A 219 -7.46 18.98 -8.27
C ASP A 219 -6.94 18.68 -9.68
N ASP A 220 -5.90 19.41 -10.11
CA ASP A 220 -5.25 19.17 -11.39
C ASP A 220 -4.57 17.78 -11.40
N LYS A 221 -3.95 17.38 -10.27
CA LYS A 221 -3.36 16.05 -10.09
C LYS A 221 -4.39 14.93 -10.10
N LEU A 222 -5.54 15.10 -9.44
CA LEU A 222 -6.64 14.14 -9.43
C LEU A 222 -7.19 13.92 -10.84
N SER A 223 -7.38 15.01 -11.59
CA SER A 223 -7.80 14.97 -13.00
C SER A 223 -6.78 14.25 -13.88
N TYR A 224 -5.48 14.54 -13.67
CA TYR A 224 -4.40 13.85 -14.37
C TYR A 224 -4.41 12.34 -14.09
N LEU A 225 -4.46 11.94 -12.82
CA LEU A 225 -4.43 10.52 -12.42
C LEU A 225 -5.63 9.77 -13.00
N ARG A 226 -6.85 10.31 -12.87
CA ARG A 226 -8.07 9.71 -13.43
C ARG A 226 -7.92 9.48 -14.95
N ASN A 227 -7.49 10.48 -15.71
CA ASN A 227 -7.36 10.35 -17.16
C ASN A 227 -6.24 9.37 -17.57
N ASN A 228 -5.06 9.50 -16.96
CA ASN A 228 -3.86 8.79 -17.40
C ASN A 228 -3.79 7.35 -16.90
N ILE A 229 -4.42 7.01 -15.77
CA ILE A 229 -4.55 5.61 -15.33
C ILE A 229 -5.47 4.84 -16.29
N ASN A 230 -6.63 5.41 -16.63
CA ASN A 230 -7.56 4.82 -17.59
C ASN A 230 -6.99 4.68 -19.00
N LYS A 231 -5.94 5.43 -19.33
CA LYS A 231 -5.25 5.41 -20.62
C LYS A 231 -4.03 4.48 -20.64
N PHE A 232 -3.08 4.67 -19.72
CA PHE A 232 -1.76 4.03 -19.80
C PHE A 232 -1.67 2.69 -19.08
N PHE A 233 -2.51 2.46 -18.06
CA PHE A 233 -2.57 1.15 -17.40
C PHE A 233 -3.59 0.23 -18.04
N TRP A 234 -4.58 0.73 -18.78
CA TRP A 234 -5.59 -0.11 -19.43
C TRP A 234 -5.01 -0.89 -20.61
N ILE A 235 -5.20 -2.21 -20.62
CA ILE A 235 -4.72 -3.10 -21.69
C ILE A 235 -5.91 -3.70 -22.43
N ASP A 236 -6.21 -3.15 -23.61
CA ASP A 236 -7.38 -3.56 -24.39
C ASP A 236 -7.41 -5.03 -24.78
N SER A 237 -6.25 -5.65 -25.03
CA SER A 237 -6.20 -7.06 -25.44
C SER A 237 -6.59 -8.05 -24.34
N ILE A 238 -6.49 -7.65 -23.07
CA ILE A 238 -6.88 -8.48 -21.92
C ILE A 238 -8.07 -7.89 -21.14
N LYS A 239 -8.55 -6.71 -21.56
CA LYS A 239 -9.66 -5.96 -20.91
C LYS A 239 -9.47 -5.83 -19.39
N TYR A 240 -8.24 -5.51 -19.00
CA TYR A 240 -7.83 -5.39 -17.60
C TYR A 240 -6.73 -4.35 -17.46
N TYR A 241 -6.44 -3.92 -16.22
CA TYR A 241 -5.34 -3.00 -15.97
C TYR A 241 -4.03 -3.77 -15.78
N SER A 242 -2.96 -3.17 -16.29
CA SER A 242 -1.60 -3.55 -15.96
C SER A 242 -1.35 -3.42 -14.45
N PRO A 243 -0.65 -4.36 -13.80
CA PRO A 243 -0.20 -4.20 -12.42
C PRO A 243 0.81 -3.07 -12.25
N ALA A 244 1.60 -2.79 -13.30
CA ALA A 244 2.61 -1.75 -13.24
C ALA A 244 2.98 -1.24 -14.64
N ILE A 245 3.38 0.02 -14.71
CA ILE A 245 4.04 0.56 -15.89
C ILE A 245 5.45 1.00 -15.51
N SER A 246 6.37 0.95 -16.48
CA SER A 246 7.64 1.64 -16.38
C SER A 246 7.71 2.80 -17.36
N ILE A 247 8.36 3.88 -16.93
CA ILE A 247 8.47 5.13 -17.65
C ILE A 247 9.96 5.43 -17.81
N SER A 248 10.41 5.53 -19.05
CA SER A 248 11.80 5.85 -19.36
C SER A 248 11.87 6.61 -20.68
N ASN A 249 12.53 7.78 -20.68
CA ASN A 249 12.71 8.63 -21.87
C ASN A 249 11.40 8.89 -22.63
N GLY A 250 10.30 9.15 -21.91
CA GLY A 250 8.97 9.38 -22.49
C GLY A 250 8.27 8.13 -23.05
N THR A 251 8.89 6.95 -22.96
CA THR A 251 8.29 5.67 -23.34
C THR A 251 7.64 5.02 -22.13
N ILE A 252 6.43 4.50 -22.31
CA ILE A 252 5.68 3.78 -21.28
C ILE A 252 5.59 2.31 -21.68
N ASN A 253 6.05 1.42 -20.80
CA ASN A 253 5.92 -0.02 -20.96
C ASN A 253 5.00 -0.57 -19.87
N ALA A 254 3.91 -1.21 -20.27
CA ALA A 254 2.96 -1.80 -19.33
C ALA A 254 3.14 -3.32 -19.26
N LEU A 255 3.13 -3.86 -18.04
CA LEU A 255 2.96 -5.29 -17.82
C LEU A 255 1.59 -5.75 -18.32
N LYS A 256 1.49 -7.02 -18.72
CA LYS A 256 0.25 -7.63 -19.21
C LYS A 256 -0.22 -8.80 -18.35
N ASN A 257 0.44 -9.00 -17.21
CA ASN A 257 0.11 -10.04 -16.25
C ASN A 257 -1.22 -9.74 -15.58
N ILE A 258 -2.09 -10.74 -15.46
CA ILE A 258 -3.33 -10.62 -14.70
C ILE A 258 -3.00 -10.89 -13.23
N THR A 259 -3.17 -9.86 -12.39
CA THR A 259 -2.87 -9.91 -10.95
C THR A 259 -4.03 -9.35 -10.13
N SER A 260 -3.97 -9.48 -8.80
CA SER A 260 -4.97 -8.93 -7.88
C SER A 260 -4.85 -7.41 -7.70
N GLY A 261 -3.66 -6.82 -7.91
CA GLY A 261 -3.37 -5.40 -7.66
C GLY A 261 -4.37 -4.40 -8.28
N PRO A 262 -4.81 -4.56 -9.54
CA PRO A 262 -5.86 -3.72 -10.11
C PRO A 262 -7.19 -3.72 -9.35
N GLY A 263 -7.48 -4.76 -8.57
CA GLY A 263 -8.64 -4.79 -7.68
C GLY A 263 -8.61 -3.69 -6.61
N HIS A 264 -7.45 -3.16 -6.27
CA HIS A 264 -7.33 -2.04 -5.33
C HIS A 264 -7.88 -0.73 -5.91
N LEU A 265 -8.05 -0.62 -7.24
CA LEU A 265 -8.73 0.53 -7.85
C LEU A 265 -10.19 0.66 -7.39
N LEU A 266 -10.80 -0.45 -6.96
CA LEU A 266 -12.19 -0.52 -6.53
C LEU A 266 -12.46 0.28 -5.25
N ILE A 267 -11.43 0.56 -4.43
CA ILE A 267 -11.59 1.41 -3.25
C ILE A 267 -11.77 2.89 -3.61
N THR A 268 -11.70 3.25 -4.90
CA THR A 268 -11.77 4.62 -5.40
C THR A 268 -12.83 4.76 -6.51
N ASP A 269 -13.06 5.99 -6.96
CA ASP A 269 -13.84 6.32 -8.16
C ASP A 269 -12.94 6.67 -9.37
N ILE A 270 -11.69 6.21 -9.37
CA ILE A 270 -10.67 6.61 -10.35
C ILE A 270 -10.86 5.97 -11.74
N ILE A 271 -11.52 4.82 -11.81
CA ILE A 271 -11.69 4.06 -13.05
C ILE A 271 -13.08 4.23 -13.66
N ASP A 272 -13.14 4.14 -14.99
CA ASP A 272 -14.41 4.22 -15.72
C ASP A 272 -15.38 3.11 -15.28
N SER A 273 -16.67 3.42 -15.19
CA SER A 273 -17.70 2.48 -14.70
C SER A 273 -17.75 1.17 -15.48
N HIS A 274 -17.58 1.21 -16.81
CA HIS A 274 -17.55 0.01 -17.65
C HIS A 274 -16.29 -0.85 -17.41
N LYS A 275 -15.13 -0.24 -17.12
CA LYS A 275 -13.89 -0.95 -16.79
C LYS A 275 -13.93 -1.55 -15.39
N LYS A 276 -14.62 -0.89 -14.45
CA LYS A 276 -14.88 -1.43 -13.10
C LYS A 276 -15.51 -2.82 -13.16
N LYS A 277 -16.54 -3.00 -13.98
CA LYS A 277 -17.19 -4.30 -14.18
C LYS A 277 -16.20 -5.36 -14.70
N MET A 278 -15.37 -5.02 -15.68
CA MET A 278 -14.37 -5.93 -16.25
C MET A 278 -13.29 -6.32 -15.22
N VAL A 279 -12.91 -5.41 -14.33
CA VAL A 279 -12.00 -5.71 -13.22
C VAL A 279 -12.61 -6.76 -12.29
N VAL A 280 -13.87 -6.56 -11.88
CA VAL A 280 -14.59 -7.51 -11.03
C VAL A 280 -14.73 -8.87 -11.72
N GLU A 281 -15.15 -8.91 -12.99
CA GLU A 281 -15.28 -10.15 -13.75
C GLU A 281 -13.95 -10.92 -13.85
N THR A 282 -12.83 -10.22 -13.99
CA THR A 282 -11.49 -10.83 -14.04
C THR A 282 -11.08 -11.41 -12.69
N LEU A 283 -11.27 -10.66 -11.60
CA LEU A 283 -10.94 -11.08 -10.23
C LEU A 283 -11.75 -12.31 -9.79
N PHE A 284 -13.02 -12.36 -10.15
CA PHE A 284 -13.93 -13.48 -9.85
C PHE A 284 -13.89 -14.60 -10.91
N GLY A 285 -13.07 -14.43 -11.95
CA GLY A 285 -12.87 -15.44 -12.98
C GLY A 285 -12.13 -16.68 -12.46
N LYS A 286 -12.29 -17.80 -13.16
CA LYS A 286 -11.74 -19.12 -12.79
C LYS A 286 -10.22 -19.17 -12.59
N ASN A 287 -9.49 -18.21 -13.17
CA ASN A 287 -8.03 -18.15 -13.08
C ASN A 287 -7.55 -17.37 -11.85
N MET A 288 -8.41 -16.58 -11.20
CA MET A 288 -8.07 -15.71 -10.07
C MET A 288 -8.74 -16.18 -8.77
N MET A 289 -10.07 -16.37 -8.81
CA MET A 289 -10.84 -16.74 -7.62
C MET A 289 -10.64 -18.21 -7.26
N THR A 290 -10.62 -18.46 -5.95
CA THR A 290 -10.60 -19.80 -5.35
C THR A 290 -11.63 -19.88 -4.22
N SER A 291 -11.79 -21.07 -3.62
CA SER A 291 -12.57 -21.22 -2.39
C SER A 291 -11.99 -20.48 -1.18
N TYR A 292 -10.74 -20.03 -1.26
CA TYR A 292 -10.04 -19.35 -0.15
C TYR A 292 -9.87 -17.85 -0.38
N GLY A 293 -10.17 -17.35 -1.58
CA GLY A 293 -9.98 -15.94 -1.97
C GLY A 293 -9.36 -15.77 -3.35
N ILE A 294 -9.10 -14.51 -3.69
CA ILE A 294 -8.43 -14.06 -4.92
C ILE A 294 -6.92 -14.26 -4.74
N ARG A 295 -6.29 -14.97 -5.68
CA ARG A 295 -4.83 -15.15 -5.70
C ARG A 295 -4.12 -13.92 -6.26
N THR A 296 -2.82 -13.80 -6.00
CA THR A 296 -2.03 -12.65 -6.47
C THR A 296 -1.82 -12.61 -7.99
N VAL A 297 -1.70 -13.75 -8.65
CA VAL A 297 -1.43 -13.89 -10.11
C VAL A 297 -2.30 -14.98 -10.72
N ALA A 298 -2.87 -14.74 -11.90
CA ALA A 298 -3.74 -15.67 -12.58
C ALA A 298 -3.06 -17.00 -12.95
N THR A 299 -3.78 -18.12 -12.86
CA THR A 299 -3.25 -19.47 -13.11
C THR A 299 -2.76 -19.72 -14.54
N ASN A 300 -3.17 -18.89 -15.50
CA ASN A 300 -2.76 -18.98 -16.90
C ASN A 300 -1.55 -18.09 -17.24
N ASP A 301 -0.96 -17.43 -16.24
CA ASP A 301 0.28 -16.69 -16.39
C ASP A 301 1.49 -17.62 -16.23
N ASN A 302 2.59 -17.36 -16.94
CA ASN A 302 3.78 -18.20 -16.89
C ASN A 302 4.57 -18.08 -15.58
N ILE A 303 4.37 -16.99 -14.82
CA ILE A 303 5.00 -16.81 -13.52
C ILE A 303 4.19 -17.44 -12.37
N PHE A 304 2.98 -17.93 -12.65
CA PHE A 304 2.10 -18.48 -11.63
C PHE A 304 2.73 -19.69 -10.95
N ASN A 305 2.79 -19.64 -9.62
CA ASN A 305 3.16 -20.78 -8.80
C ASN A 305 2.39 -20.73 -7.48
N PRO A 306 1.53 -21.73 -7.18
CA PRO A 306 0.69 -21.72 -5.98
C PRO A 306 1.50 -21.82 -4.67
N PHE A 307 2.78 -22.18 -4.74
CA PHE A 307 3.69 -22.29 -3.59
C PHE A 307 4.62 -21.08 -3.44
N LYS A 308 4.59 -20.11 -4.37
CA LYS A 308 5.40 -18.89 -4.28
C LYS A 308 4.68 -17.80 -3.49
N TYR A 309 5.48 -17.04 -2.74
CA TYR A 309 5.01 -16.06 -1.76
C TYR A 309 4.05 -15.00 -2.32
N GLN A 310 4.30 -14.46 -3.51
CA GLN A 310 3.49 -13.36 -4.08
C GLN A 310 3.19 -13.56 -5.59
N THR A 311 3.44 -14.74 -6.15
CA THR A 311 3.10 -15.07 -7.55
C THR A 311 2.13 -16.25 -7.68
N GLY A 312 1.22 -16.41 -6.71
CA GLY A 312 0.17 -17.42 -6.80
C GLY A 312 -0.57 -17.73 -5.49
N SER A 313 -0.03 -17.28 -4.36
CA SER A 313 -0.67 -17.34 -3.03
C SER A 313 -1.89 -16.42 -2.93
N ILE A 314 -2.59 -16.48 -1.80
CA ILE A 314 -3.74 -15.64 -1.46
C ILE A 314 -3.38 -14.85 -0.21
N TRP A 315 -3.55 -13.53 -0.28
CA TRP A 315 -3.15 -12.61 0.77
C TRP A 315 -4.37 -11.96 1.43
N PRO A 316 -4.53 -12.08 2.76
CA PRO A 316 -5.68 -11.52 3.47
C PRO A 316 -5.82 -10.01 3.33
N ASN A 317 -4.73 -9.25 3.34
CA ASN A 317 -4.75 -7.79 3.19
C ASN A 317 -5.22 -7.37 1.79
N ASP A 318 -4.69 -7.98 0.73
CA ASP A 318 -5.09 -7.75 -0.67
C ASP A 318 -6.57 -8.07 -0.87
N ASN A 319 -7.02 -9.23 -0.40
CA ASN A 319 -8.44 -9.62 -0.45
C ASN A 319 -9.34 -8.67 0.36
N TRP A 320 -8.88 -8.20 1.53
CA TRP A 320 -9.63 -7.23 2.33
C TRP A 320 -9.79 -5.90 1.60
N ILE A 321 -8.74 -5.36 0.98
CA ILE A 321 -8.81 -4.11 0.20
C ILE A 321 -9.78 -4.26 -0.97
N ILE A 322 -9.71 -5.37 -1.71
CA ILE A 322 -10.64 -5.66 -2.81
C ILE A 322 -12.08 -5.74 -2.28
N MET A 323 -12.31 -6.44 -1.17
CA MET A 323 -13.62 -6.55 -0.53
C MET A 323 -14.18 -5.18 -0.12
N GLU A 324 -13.37 -4.31 0.51
CA GLU A 324 -13.79 -2.95 0.87
C GLU A 324 -14.12 -2.11 -0.37
N GLY A 325 -13.38 -2.28 -1.47
CA GLY A 325 -13.68 -1.63 -2.74
C GLY A 325 -14.99 -2.10 -3.38
N LEU A 326 -15.31 -3.39 -3.26
CA LEU A 326 -16.60 -3.94 -3.67
C LEU A 326 -17.74 -3.36 -2.83
N LYS A 327 -17.62 -3.36 -1.49
CA LYS A 327 -18.62 -2.76 -0.59
C LYS A 327 -18.92 -1.30 -0.94
N ARG A 328 -17.89 -0.53 -1.29
CA ARG A 328 -18.03 0.88 -1.71
C ARG A 328 -18.70 1.03 -3.08
N SER A 329 -18.58 0.03 -3.94
CA SER A 329 -19.09 0.07 -5.32
C SER A 329 -20.54 -0.39 -5.48
N GLY A 330 -21.12 -1.01 -4.45
CA GLY A 330 -22.49 -1.56 -4.46
C GLY A 330 -22.59 -2.93 -5.12
#